data_AF-A0A1G0X8N9-F1
#
_entry.id   AF-A0A1G0X8N9-F1
#
_cell.length_a   1.000
_cell.length_b   1.000
_cell.length_c   1.000
_cell.angle_alpha   90.00
_cell.angle_beta   90.00
_cell.angle_gamma   90.00
#
_symmetry.space_group_name_H-M   'P 1'
#
loop_
_entity.id
_entity.type
_entity.pdbx_description
1 polymer ?
#
loop_
_entity_poly.entity_id
_entity_poly.type
_entity_poly.pdbx_seq_one_letter_code
_entity_poly.pdbx_strand_id
1 'polypeptide(L)'
;MKGKNTFTKSEIYDLRNLIKLRVKADRNQQKSIRNKMRNIGFYGKDDFDIIDLQPSDFENLITSGQIKIIGEDLSNDFNSEVKPIQSKNNNSDLSKTPGKEVDINKFIEFKPLSDNEDDIPNKAGNYIVCLNNNSKLPDIGIRCETSKINNLEVIYTGIASKSLRTRDYKQHFNGNNAGRSTLRKSIGSMFKYKQVPRDKDPNTGKTKFSDDDEEKLSKWMKENLTLFFFKNDNSASNENTLIDKFNPPLNLDKNKNLVNQTFRKELSRLRNIK
;
A
#
# COMPACT_ATOMS: atom_id res chain seq x y z
N MET A 1 -29.88 -2.23 -11.54
CA MET A 1 -28.48 -1.78 -11.31
C MET A 1 -28.37 -1.29 -9.87
N LYS A 2 -27.44 -1.85 -9.12
CA LYS A 2 -27.15 -1.57 -7.71
C LYS A 2 -25.90 -0.70 -7.54
N GLY A 3 -24.96 -0.83 -8.46
CA GLY A 3 -23.78 0.01 -8.58
C GLY A 3 -23.99 1.18 -9.53
N LYS A 4 -22.91 1.56 -10.21
CA LYS A 4 -22.90 2.56 -11.28
C LYS A 4 -22.41 1.92 -12.58
N ASN A 5 -22.73 2.54 -13.70
CA ASN A 5 -22.24 2.13 -15.03
C ASN A 5 -21.27 3.12 -15.64
N THR A 6 -21.01 4.25 -14.96
CA THR A 6 -20.08 5.28 -15.40
C THR A 6 -18.92 5.33 -14.42
N PHE A 7 -17.71 5.12 -14.94
CA PHE A 7 -16.50 4.97 -14.15
C PHE A 7 -15.42 5.90 -14.68
N THR A 8 -14.56 6.38 -13.79
CA THR A 8 -13.34 7.08 -14.23
C THR A 8 -12.35 6.08 -14.84
N LYS A 9 -11.41 6.55 -15.66
CA LYS A 9 -10.30 5.70 -16.17
C LYS A 9 -9.55 4.97 -15.04
N SER A 10 -9.39 5.60 -13.87
CA SER A 10 -8.75 4.98 -12.70
C SER A 10 -9.58 3.85 -12.10
N GLU A 11 -10.90 4.04 -11.97
CA GLU A 11 -11.79 3.00 -11.48
C GLU A 11 -11.83 1.80 -12.43
N ILE A 12 -11.80 2.02 -13.75
CA ILE A 12 -11.65 0.96 -14.74
C ILE A 12 -10.35 0.20 -14.56
N TYR A 13 -9.24 0.91 -14.32
CA TYR A 13 -7.95 0.29 -14.06
C TYR A 13 -7.97 -0.59 -12.80
N ASP A 14 -8.53 -0.08 -11.70
CA ASP A 14 -8.65 -0.83 -10.45
C ASP A 14 -9.58 -2.05 -10.61
N LEU A 15 -10.69 -1.90 -11.33
CA LEU A 15 -11.59 -3.02 -11.63
C LEU A 15 -10.89 -4.09 -12.47
N ARG A 16 -10.13 -3.73 -13.52
CA ARG A 16 -9.31 -4.68 -14.30
C ARG A 16 -8.35 -5.47 -13.42
N ASN A 17 -7.67 -4.81 -12.49
CA ASN A 17 -6.73 -5.47 -11.58
C ASN A 17 -7.44 -6.39 -10.57
N LEU A 18 -8.53 -5.93 -9.97
CA LEU A 18 -9.32 -6.72 -9.03
C LEU A 18 -9.91 -7.96 -9.68
N ILE A 19 -10.38 -7.86 -10.93
CA ILE A 19 -10.92 -9.00 -11.70
C ILE A 19 -9.81 -10.03 -11.98
N LYS A 20 -8.63 -9.58 -12.45
CA LYS A 20 -7.47 -10.45 -12.64
C LYS A 20 -7.03 -11.16 -11.34
N LEU A 21 -7.07 -10.46 -10.21
CA LEU A 21 -6.77 -11.04 -8.90
C LEU A 21 -7.84 -12.04 -8.46
N ARG A 22 -9.12 -11.74 -8.69
CA ARG A 22 -10.25 -12.61 -8.34
C ARG A 22 -10.12 -13.98 -8.99
N VAL A 23 -9.80 -14.01 -10.29
CA VAL A 23 -9.66 -15.26 -11.06
C VAL A 23 -8.57 -16.18 -10.51
N LYS A 24 -7.51 -15.61 -9.93
CA LYS A 24 -6.37 -16.38 -9.38
C LYS A 24 -6.51 -16.74 -7.89
N ALA A 25 -7.54 -16.21 -7.22
CA ALA A 25 -7.66 -16.29 -5.77
C ALA A 25 -8.56 -17.44 -5.31
N ASP A 26 -8.34 -17.93 -4.08
CA ASP A 26 -9.23 -18.91 -3.44
C ASP A 26 -10.59 -18.30 -3.04
N ARG A 27 -11.57 -19.15 -2.68
CA ARG A 27 -12.96 -18.71 -2.37
C ARG A 27 -13.05 -17.63 -1.28
N ASN A 28 -12.22 -17.70 -0.25
CA ASN A 28 -12.25 -16.73 0.86
C ASN A 28 -11.67 -15.38 0.41
N GLN A 29 -10.57 -15.40 -0.32
CA GLN A 29 -9.96 -14.21 -0.90
C GLN A 29 -10.86 -13.56 -1.96
N GLN A 30 -11.56 -14.35 -2.78
CA GLN A 30 -12.51 -13.85 -3.77
C GLN A 30 -13.65 -13.05 -3.13
N LYS A 31 -14.12 -13.40 -1.92
CA LYS A 31 -15.13 -12.61 -1.19
C LYS A 31 -14.60 -11.21 -0.86
N SER A 32 -13.38 -11.13 -0.35
CA SER A 32 -12.72 -9.85 -0.02
C SER A 32 -12.50 -8.98 -1.27
N ILE A 33 -12.06 -9.59 -2.37
CA ILE A 33 -11.85 -8.91 -3.65
C ILE A 33 -13.17 -8.37 -4.22
N ARG A 34 -14.25 -9.15 -4.20
CA ARG A 34 -15.58 -8.69 -4.63
C ARG A 34 -16.08 -7.53 -3.77
N ASN A 35 -15.82 -7.51 -2.47
CA ASN A 35 -16.17 -6.36 -1.62
C ASN A 35 -15.43 -5.09 -2.05
N LYS A 36 -14.16 -5.19 -2.47
CA LYS A 36 -13.42 -4.03 -3.02
C LYS A 36 -14.03 -3.55 -4.33
N MET A 37 -14.42 -4.45 -5.23
CA MET A 37 -15.11 -4.09 -6.48
C MET A 37 -16.44 -3.38 -6.21
N ARG A 38 -17.22 -3.87 -5.23
CA ARG A 38 -18.47 -3.25 -4.79
C ARG A 38 -18.27 -1.86 -4.20
N ASN A 39 -17.17 -1.63 -3.48
CA ASN A 39 -16.82 -0.29 -2.97
C ASN A 39 -16.53 0.72 -4.09
N ILE A 40 -16.07 0.26 -5.26
CA ILE A 40 -15.91 1.08 -6.48
C ILE A 40 -17.27 1.28 -7.19
N GLY A 41 -18.31 0.58 -6.76
CA GLY A 41 -19.65 0.65 -7.34
C GLY A 41 -19.86 -0.32 -8.50
N PHE A 42 -19.09 -1.41 -8.59
CA PHE A 42 -19.29 -2.45 -9.60
C PHE A 42 -19.83 -3.74 -8.95
N TYR A 43 -21.04 -4.15 -9.34
CA TYR A 43 -21.75 -5.31 -8.75
C TYR A 43 -21.99 -6.46 -9.73
N GLY A 44 -21.18 -6.63 -10.80
CA GLY A 44 -21.14 -7.85 -11.62
C GLY A 44 -22.53 -8.42 -11.97
N LYS A 45 -22.96 -9.49 -11.29
CA LYS A 45 -24.30 -10.07 -11.41
C LYS A 45 -25.45 -9.08 -11.23
N ASP A 46 -25.44 -8.26 -10.19
CA ASP A 46 -26.57 -7.36 -9.87
C ASP A 46 -26.68 -6.18 -10.87
N ASP A 47 -25.61 -5.89 -11.62
CA ASP A 47 -25.53 -4.76 -12.55
C ASP A 47 -25.60 -5.18 -14.02
N PHE A 48 -24.96 -6.30 -14.37
CA PHE A 48 -24.70 -6.73 -15.74
C PHE A 48 -25.04 -8.21 -15.98
N ASP A 49 -25.68 -8.88 -15.02
CA ASP A 49 -26.04 -10.31 -15.06
C ASP A 49 -24.86 -11.29 -15.25
N ILE A 50 -23.66 -10.90 -14.84
CA ILE A 50 -22.45 -11.72 -14.95
C ILE A 50 -22.17 -12.48 -13.64
N ILE A 51 -22.33 -13.80 -13.67
CA ILE A 51 -22.15 -14.68 -12.51
C ILE A 51 -20.67 -14.98 -12.23
N ASP A 52 -19.88 -15.30 -13.26
CA ASP A 52 -18.45 -15.60 -13.14
C ASP A 52 -17.57 -14.71 -14.01
N LEU A 53 -17.52 -13.43 -13.63
CA LEU A 53 -16.86 -12.36 -14.37
C LEU A 53 -15.38 -12.62 -14.69
N GLN A 54 -15.09 -12.93 -15.96
CA GLN A 54 -13.75 -13.00 -16.51
C GLN A 54 -13.26 -11.62 -16.97
N PRO A 55 -11.94 -11.42 -17.13
CA PRO A 55 -11.41 -10.17 -17.68
C PRO A 55 -12.00 -9.82 -19.04
N SER A 56 -12.24 -10.81 -19.91
CA SER A 56 -12.88 -10.62 -21.23
C SER A 56 -14.30 -10.07 -21.12
N ASP A 57 -15.08 -10.56 -20.16
CA ASP A 57 -16.46 -10.10 -19.98
C ASP A 57 -16.48 -8.62 -19.58
N PHE A 58 -15.54 -8.21 -18.73
CA PHE A 58 -15.41 -6.81 -18.33
C PHE A 58 -15.00 -5.90 -19.49
N GLU A 59 -14.09 -6.34 -20.36
CA GLU A 59 -13.77 -5.59 -21.58
C GLU A 59 -14.97 -5.51 -22.53
N ASN A 60 -15.76 -6.59 -22.65
CA ASN A 60 -16.98 -6.59 -23.45
C ASN A 60 -18.02 -5.59 -22.93
N LEU A 61 -18.14 -5.40 -21.61
CA LEU A 61 -18.99 -4.36 -21.04
C LEU A 61 -18.53 -2.95 -21.43
N ILE A 62 -17.22 -2.72 -21.53
CA ILE A 62 -16.65 -1.43 -21.94
C ILE A 62 -16.86 -1.22 -23.45
N THR A 63 -16.50 -2.20 -24.28
CA THR A 63 -16.58 -2.08 -25.75
C THR A 63 -18.02 -2.02 -26.25
N SER A 64 -18.97 -2.66 -25.57
CA SER A 64 -20.41 -2.55 -25.85
C SER A 64 -21.04 -1.23 -25.35
N GLY A 65 -20.30 -0.42 -24.60
CA GLY A 65 -20.80 0.84 -24.03
C GLY A 65 -21.74 0.67 -22.83
N GLN A 66 -21.92 -0.55 -22.32
CA GLN A 66 -22.65 -0.80 -21.07
C GLN A 66 -21.93 -0.19 -19.87
N ILE A 67 -20.59 -0.12 -19.93
CA ILE A 67 -19.75 0.66 -19.05
C ILE A 67 -19.24 1.90 -19.79
N LYS A 68 -19.52 3.08 -19.25
CA LYS A 68 -19.05 4.37 -19.74
C LYS A 68 -17.82 4.81 -18.98
N ILE A 69 -16.84 5.36 -19.70
CA ILE A 69 -15.60 5.88 -19.10
C ILE A 69 -15.62 7.41 -19.17
N ILE A 70 -15.35 8.09 -18.05
CA ILE A 70 -15.26 9.56 -17.95
C ILE A 70 -13.86 10.02 -17.53
N GLY A 71 -13.46 11.21 -18.01
CA GLY A 71 -12.17 11.87 -17.74
C GLY A 71 -11.32 12.08 -19.00
N GLU A 72 -10.62 13.22 -19.08
CA GLU A 72 -9.90 13.72 -20.27
C GLU A 72 -8.99 12.69 -20.97
N ASP A 73 -8.94 12.82 -22.30
CA ASP A 73 -8.02 12.10 -23.17
C ASP A 73 -6.67 12.79 -23.22
N LEU A 74 -5.63 12.11 -22.71
CA LEU A 74 -4.33 12.19 -23.37
C LEU A 74 -4.48 11.33 -24.64
N SER A 75 -4.60 12.02 -25.77
CA SER A 75 -4.92 11.54 -27.11
C SER A 75 -4.16 10.28 -27.56
N ASN A 76 -4.93 9.38 -28.18
CA ASN A 76 -4.67 8.60 -29.40
C ASN A 76 -3.29 8.00 -29.62
N ASP A 77 -3.24 6.65 -29.60
CA ASP A 77 -2.60 5.85 -30.65
C ASP A 77 -3.03 4.38 -30.52
N PHE A 78 -4.24 4.07 -30.99
CA PHE A 78 -4.65 2.71 -31.32
C PHE A 78 -5.60 2.75 -32.52
N ASN A 79 -5.04 3.02 -33.70
CA ASN A 79 -5.62 2.60 -34.96
C ASN A 79 -4.51 2.54 -36.02
N SER A 80 -3.96 1.35 -36.23
CA SER A 80 -3.47 0.92 -37.54
C SER A 80 -3.43 -0.61 -37.58
N GLU A 81 -4.50 -1.13 -38.19
CA GLU A 81 -4.62 -2.35 -39.00
C GLU A 81 -3.67 -3.53 -38.79
N VAL A 82 -4.30 -4.68 -38.53
CA VAL A 82 -3.74 -6.03 -38.58
C VAL A 82 -3.51 -6.46 -40.03
N LYS A 83 -2.31 -6.99 -40.35
CA LYS A 83 -2.12 -8.06 -41.35
C LYS A 83 -1.01 -9.05 -40.95
N PRO A 84 -1.07 -10.31 -41.43
CA PRO A 84 -0.77 -11.50 -40.63
C PRO A 84 0.53 -12.21 -41.05
N ILE A 85 1.33 -12.73 -40.11
CA ILE A 85 2.35 -13.74 -40.42
C ILE A 85 2.45 -14.79 -39.30
N GLN A 86 2.69 -16.01 -39.76
CA GLN A 86 2.55 -17.32 -39.15
C GLN A 86 3.66 -17.70 -38.15
N SER A 87 3.36 -18.78 -37.44
CA SER A 87 4.13 -19.52 -36.43
C SER A 87 5.64 -19.71 -36.69
N LYS A 88 6.47 -19.58 -35.64
CA LYS A 88 7.04 -20.70 -34.85
C LYS A 88 8.17 -20.26 -33.90
N ASN A 89 8.02 -20.72 -32.65
CA ASN A 89 9.04 -21.21 -31.70
C ASN A 89 10.01 -20.24 -30.99
N ASN A 90 9.64 -19.98 -29.73
CA ASN A 90 10.41 -20.19 -28.49
C ASN A 90 11.88 -19.75 -28.43
N ASN A 91 12.12 -18.65 -27.72
CA ASN A 91 12.82 -18.71 -26.43
C ASN A 91 12.44 -17.52 -25.55
N SER A 92 12.16 -17.82 -24.29
CA SER A 92 11.60 -16.93 -23.28
C SER A 92 12.60 -15.88 -22.82
N ASP A 93 12.34 -14.63 -23.20
CA ASP A 93 12.80 -13.46 -22.44
C ASP A 93 11.56 -12.63 -22.10
N LEU A 94 11.02 -12.83 -20.89
CA LEU A 94 9.93 -12.01 -20.37
C LEU A 94 10.50 -10.65 -19.97
N SER A 95 10.75 -9.82 -20.99
CA SER A 95 10.91 -8.39 -20.83
C SER A 95 9.61 -7.80 -20.28
N LYS A 96 9.69 -7.38 -19.02
CA LYS A 96 8.64 -6.69 -18.27
C LYS A 96 8.25 -5.42 -19.02
N THR A 97 6.97 -5.28 -19.33
CA THR A 97 6.37 -3.98 -19.70
C THR A 97 6.59 -3.00 -18.55
N PRO A 98 7.14 -1.79 -18.77
CA PRO A 98 7.47 -0.88 -17.68
C PRO A 98 6.17 -0.32 -17.10
N GLY A 99 5.86 -0.72 -15.87
CA GLY A 99 4.83 -0.06 -15.07
C GLY A 99 5.24 1.41 -14.86
N LYS A 100 4.27 2.33 -14.92
CA LYS A 100 4.50 3.75 -14.62
C LYS A 100 5.30 3.87 -13.32
N GLU A 101 6.54 4.31 -13.42
CA GLU A 101 7.42 4.46 -12.27
C GLU A 101 6.87 5.57 -11.37
N VAL A 102 6.87 5.36 -10.05
CA VAL A 102 6.49 6.41 -9.10
C VAL A 102 7.59 7.47 -9.13
N ASP A 103 7.22 8.68 -9.55
CA ASP A 103 8.12 9.84 -9.54
C ASP A 103 8.40 10.26 -8.09
N ILE A 104 9.60 9.91 -7.63
CA ILE A 104 10.05 10.14 -6.26
C ILE A 104 10.21 11.63 -5.96
N ASN A 105 10.43 12.47 -6.98
CA ASN A 105 10.60 13.92 -6.81
C ASN A 105 9.30 14.62 -6.37
N LYS A 106 8.15 13.94 -6.45
CA LYS A 106 6.87 14.46 -5.98
C LYS A 106 6.66 14.29 -4.47
N PHE A 107 7.56 13.60 -3.79
CA PHE A 107 7.49 13.44 -2.35
C PHE A 107 8.06 14.67 -1.66
N ILE A 108 7.28 15.21 -0.73
CA ILE A 108 7.64 16.35 0.10
C ILE A 108 8.17 15.81 1.43
N GLU A 109 9.36 16.29 1.83
CA GLU A 109 9.97 15.97 3.12
C GLU A 109 9.19 16.64 4.26
N PHE A 110 9.05 15.92 5.37
CA PHE A 110 8.40 16.38 6.59
C PHE A 110 9.15 15.83 7.81
N LYS A 111 9.58 16.73 8.68
CA LYS A 111 10.29 16.45 9.92
C LYS A 111 9.31 16.53 11.09
N PRO A 112 8.91 15.39 11.69
CA PRO A 112 7.88 15.36 12.72
C PRO A 112 8.21 16.15 14.01
N LEU A 113 9.49 16.46 14.24
CA LEU A 113 9.95 17.23 15.39
C LEU A 113 9.84 18.74 15.19
N SER A 114 10.02 19.24 13.96
CA SER A 114 10.15 20.67 13.67
C SER A 114 9.02 21.25 12.83
N ASP A 115 8.43 20.44 11.95
CA ASP A 115 7.48 20.91 10.94
C ASP A 115 6.05 20.89 11.49
N ASN A 116 5.17 21.70 10.91
CA ASN A 116 3.80 21.84 11.39
C ASN A 116 2.92 20.74 10.79
N GLU A 117 2.05 20.12 11.60
CA GLU A 117 1.09 19.13 11.08
C GLU A 117 0.19 19.67 9.96
N ASP A 118 0.02 21.00 9.90
CA ASP A 118 -0.68 21.73 8.86
C ASP A 118 -0.06 21.64 7.47
N ASP A 119 1.23 21.32 7.39
CA ASP A 119 1.96 21.17 6.13
C ASP A 119 1.59 19.85 5.41
N ILE A 120 1.06 18.87 6.15
CA ILE A 120 0.61 17.60 5.56
C ILE A 120 -0.83 17.73 5.07
N PRO A 121 -1.14 17.49 3.78
CA PRO A 121 -2.48 17.65 3.27
C PRO A 121 -3.47 16.66 3.89
N ASN A 122 -4.69 17.12 4.17
CA ASN A 122 -5.80 16.25 4.58
C ASN A 122 -6.45 15.55 3.37
N LYS A 123 -5.64 14.81 2.60
CA LYS A 123 -6.03 14.13 1.36
C LYS A 123 -5.36 12.76 1.26
N ALA A 124 -5.81 11.93 0.33
CA ALA A 124 -5.18 10.63 0.08
C ALA A 124 -3.77 10.77 -0.50
N GLY A 125 -2.96 9.73 -0.33
CA GLY A 125 -1.61 9.68 -0.89
C GLY A 125 -0.76 8.53 -0.39
N ASN A 126 0.52 8.57 -0.77
CA ASN A 126 1.55 7.65 -0.31
C ASN A 126 2.48 8.36 0.65
N TYR A 127 3.13 7.57 1.49
CA TYR A 127 4.22 8.05 2.33
C TYR A 127 5.35 7.03 2.42
N ILE A 128 6.54 7.56 2.69
CA ILE A 128 7.77 6.82 2.93
C ILE A 128 8.31 7.32 4.27
N VAL A 129 8.76 6.41 5.12
CA VAL A 129 9.38 6.73 6.40
C VAL A 129 10.83 6.32 6.34
N CYS A 130 11.69 7.26 6.71
CA CYS A 130 13.12 7.10 6.69
C CYS A 130 13.72 7.30 8.08
N LEU A 131 14.88 6.69 8.34
CA LEU A 131 15.72 7.06 9.47
C LEU A 131 16.44 8.38 9.17
N ASN A 132 16.51 9.25 10.18
CA ASN A 132 17.36 10.43 10.16
C ASN A 132 18.84 10.03 10.09
N ASN A 133 19.68 10.97 9.64
CA ASN A 133 21.12 10.77 9.67
C ASN A 133 21.59 10.42 11.09
N ASN A 134 22.42 9.40 11.21
CA ASN A 134 22.94 8.84 12.47
C ASN A 134 21.92 8.14 13.39
N SER A 135 20.63 8.10 13.02
CA SER A 135 19.64 7.27 13.70
C SER A 135 19.78 5.81 13.26
N LYS A 136 19.42 4.88 14.15
CA LYS A 136 19.43 3.44 13.88
C LYS A 136 18.16 2.81 14.40
N LEU A 137 17.65 1.82 13.68
CA LEU A 137 16.59 0.97 14.21
C LEU A 137 17.07 0.24 15.49
N PRO A 138 16.19 -0.05 16.45
CA PRO A 138 16.55 -0.82 17.64
C PRO A 138 17.12 -2.18 17.25
N ASP A 139 18.22 -2.59 17.87
CA ASP A 139 18.89 -3.83 17.50
C ASP A 139 18.10 -5.06 17.97
N ILE A 140 17.85 -5.97 17.02
CA ILE A 140 17.19 -7.26 17.26
C ILE A 140 18.12 -8.45 16.98
N GLY A 141 19.43 -8.22 16.84
CA GLY A 141 20.44 -9.24 16.58
C GLY A 141 20.51 -9.68 15.11
N ILE A 142 19.77 -9.03 14.22
CA ILE A 142 19.73 -9.32 12.78
C ILE A 142 19.89 -8.01 12.03
N ARG A 143 20.90 -7.94 11.15
CA ARG A 143 21.09 -6.79 10.27
C ARG A 143 19.98 -6.76 9.20
N CYS A 144 19.59 -5.56 8.82
CA CYS A 144 18.73 -5.33 7.67
C CYS A 144 19.42 -4.41 6.67
N GLU A 145 19.07 -4.55 5.41
CA GLU A 145 19.49 -3.66 4.34
C GLU A 145 18.40 -2.66 4.03
N THR A 146 18.78 -1.42 3.79
CA THR A 146 17.87 -0.32 3.47
C THR A 146 18.31 0.33 2.17
N SER A 147 17.33 0.63 1.31
CA SER A 147 17.53 1.57 0.20
C SER A 147 17.48 3.01 0.73
N LYS A 148 17.82 3.99 -0.11
CA LYS A 148 17.86 5.39 0.29
C LYS A 148 17.00 6.28 -0.61
N ILE A 149 16.46 7.34 -0.02
CA ILE A 149 15.86 8.50 -0.68
C ILE A 149 16.48 9.74 -0.04
N ASN A 150 17.02 10.66 -0.86
CA ASN A 150 17.71 11.86 -0.36
C ASN A 150 18.75 11.54 0.74
N ASN A 151 19.54 10.47 0.54
CA ASN A 151 20.53 9.92 1.49
C ASN A 151 19.99 9.37 2.82
N LEU A 152 18.67 9.38 3.04
CA LEU A 152 18.03 8.81 4.23
C LEU A 152 17.58 7.37 3.98
N GLU A 153 17.77 6.51 4.97
CA GLU A 153 17.47 5.07 4.88
C GLU A 153 15.98 4.81 4.96
N VAL A 154 15.40 4.22 3.91
CA VAL A 154 13.98 3.89 3.83
C VAL A 154 13.68 2.64 4.66
N ILE A 155 12.88 2.82 5.71
CA ILE A 155 12.50 1.72 6.62
C ILE A 155 11.08 1.23 6.42
N TYR A 156 10.20 2.07 5.88
CA TYR A 156 8.77 1.75 5.69
C TYR A 156 8.13 2.59 4.59
N THR A 157 7.11 2.04 3.93
CA THR A 157 6.21 2.81 3.05
C THR A 157 4.76 2.36 3.25
N GLY A 158 3.81 3.26 3.02
CA GLY A 158 2.41 2.94 3.14
C GLY A 158 1.49 3.86 2.35
N ILE A 159 0.20 3.62 2.54
CA ILE A 159 -0.88 4.37 1.93
C ILE A 159 -1.72 5.07 2.99
N ALA A 160 -2.19 6.27 2.63
CA ALA A 160 -3.24 6.97 3.34
C ALA A 160 -4.46 7.07 2.42
N SER A 161 -5.46 6.21 2.62
CA SER A 161 -6.62 6.11 1.73
C SER A 161 -7.59 7.29 1.81
N LYS A 162 -7.53 8.07 2.89
CA LYS A 162 -8.40 9.23 3.12
C LYS A 162 -7.60 10.50 3.40
N SER A 163 -6.60 10.40 4.27
CA SER A 163 -5.89 11.56 4.81
C SER A 163 -4.47 11.18 5.22
N LEU A 164 -3.48 11.72 4.51
CA LEU A 164 -2.05 11.67 4.86
C LEU A 164 -1.85 12.22 6.26
N ARG A 165 -2.41 13.40 6.57
CA ARG A 165 -2.32 14.00 7.90
C ARG A 165 -2.82 13.10 9.04
N THR A 166 -3.98 12.48 8.86
CA THR A 166 -4.56 11.62 9.91
C THR A 166 -3.78 10.32 10.03
N ARG A 167 -3.37 9.72 8.91
CA ARG A 167 -2.70 8.41 8.89
C ARG A 167 -1.23 8.50 9.26
N ASP A 168 -0.54 9.55 8.84
CA ASP A 168 0.90 9.63 8.89
C ASP A 168 1.33 10.36 10.14
N TYR A 169 0.81 11.57 10.36
CA TYR A 169 1.16 12.34 11.54
C TYR A 169 0.42 11.87 12.80
N LYS A 170 -0.91 11.93 12.79
CA LYS A 170 -1.71 11.66 14.01
C LYS A 170 -1.63 10.21 14.47
N GLN A 171 -1.55 9.25 13.55
CA GLN A 171 -1.50 7.83 13.91
C GLN A 171 -0.08 7.28 14.12
N HIS A 172 0.94 7.74 13.39
CA HIS A 172 2.30 7.23 13.59
C HIS A 172 3.14 8.05 14.56
N PHE A 173 3.01 9.39 14.59
CA PHE A 173 3.90 10.26 15.39
C PHE A 173 3.28 10.80 16.68
N ASN A 174 1.95 11.01 16.72
CA ASN A 174 1.24 11.58 17.89
C ASN A 174 0.22 10.62 18.54
N GLY A 175 0.23 9.34 18.19
CA GLY A 175 -0.84 8.41 18.55
C GLY A 175 -0.44 7.36 19.60
N ASN A 176 -1.36 7.04 20.51
CA ASN A 176 -1.35 5.81 21.31
C ASN A 176 -2.00 4.67 20.49
N ASN A 177 -1.34 4.32 19.38
CA ASN A 177 -1.99 3.67 18.25
C ASN A 177 -1.19 2.51 17.67
N ALA A 178 -0.25 1.88 18.39
CA ALA A 178 0.43 0.68 17.89
C ALA A 178 -0.55 -0.42 17.49
N GLY A 179 -1.72 -0.49 18.14
CA GLY A 179 -2.79 -1.41 17.75
C GLY A 179 -3.49 -1.13 16.41
N ARG A 180 -3.11 -0.05 15.70
CA ARG A 180 -3.61 0.34 14.36
C ARG A 180 -2.50 0.77 13.40
N SER A 181 -1.26 0.81 13.86
CA SER A 181 -0.07 1.18 13.10
C SER A 181 0.91 0.01 13.05
N THR A 182 1.10 -0.53 11.85
CA THR A 182 2.12 -1.56 11.61
C THR A 182 3.50 -1.03 11.93
N LEU A 183 3.83 0.20 11.52
CA LEU A 183 5.12 0.83 11.79
C LEU A 183 5.41 0.93 13.29
N ARG A 184 4.50 1.53 14.08
CA ARG A 184 4.66 1.68 15.54
C ARG A 184 4.80 0.33 16.22
N LYS A 185 3.93 -0.62 15.88
CA LYS A 185 3.98 -1.97 16.46
C LYS A 185 5.29 -2.67 16.14
N SER A 186 5.85 -2.49 14.93
CA SER A 186 7.16 -3.04 14.60
C SER A 186 8.26 -2.43 15.47
N ILE A 187 8.37 -1.10 15.51
CA ILE A 187 9.44 -0.42 16.25
C ILE A 187 9.34 -0.70 17.76
N GLY A 188 8.14 -0.61 18.36
CA GLY A 188 7.97 -0.90 19.78
C GLY A 188 8.26 -2.36 20.15
N SER A 189 7.99 -3.32 19.26
CA SER A 189 8.39 -4.72 19.47
C SER A 189 9.92 -4.92 19.37
N MET A 190 10.62 -4.13 18.55
CA MET A 190 12.09 -4.14 18.50
C MET A 190 12.69 -3.57 19.80
N PHE A 191 12.02 -2.60 20.43
CA PHE A 191 12.33 -2.13 21.78
C PHE A 191 11.93 -3.11 22.90
N LYS A 192 11.27 -4.23 22.57
CA LYS A 192 10.76 -5.23 23.53
C LYS A 192 9.72 -4.66 24.50
N TYR A 193 8.96 -3.64 24.07
CA TYR A 193 7.85 -3.13 24.87
C TYR A 193 6.75 -4.19 25.02
N LYS A 194 6.19 -4.28 26.23
CA LYS A 194 5.18 -5.28 26.57
C LYS A 194 3.85 -4.92 25.92
N GLN A 195 3.19 -5.91 25.33
CA GLN A 195 1.90 -5.69 24.69
C GLN A 195 0.76 -5.80 25.70
N VAL A 196 -0.15 -4.84 25.67
CA VAL A 196 -1.38 -4.82 26.48
C VAL A 196 -2.60 -4.90 25.57
N PRO A 197 -3.74 -5.44 26.05
CA PRO A 197 -4.99 -5.41 25.29
C PRO A 197 -5.35 -3.98 24.87
N ARG A 198 -5.75 -3.81 23.62
CA ARG A 198 -6.13 -2.51 23.06
C ARG A 198 -7.57 -2.16 23.37
N ASP A 199 -8.45 -3.15 23.26
CA ASP A 199 -9.88 -3.02 23.45
C ASP A 199 -10.25 -3.53 24.85
N LYS A 200 -11.34 -3.00 25.44
CA LYS A 200 -11.83 -3.47 26.76
C LYS A 200 -12.15 -4.97 26.77
N ASP A 201 -12.53 -5.50 25.61
CA ASP A 201 -12.68 -6.93 25.39
C ASP A 201 -11.32 -7.54 24.98
N PRO A 202 -10.68 -8.33 25.87
CA PRO A 202 -9.39 -8.94 25.60
C PRO A 202 -9.46 -10.05 24.53
N ASN A 203 -10.66 -10.56 24.21
CA ASN A 203 -10.84 -11.64 23.25
C ASN A 203 -10.70 -11.21 21.79
N THR A 204 -10.67 -9.89 21.54
CA THR A 204 -10.41 -9.36 20.19
C THR A 204 -9.01 -9.71 19.68
N GLY A 205 -8.07 -10.08 20.57
CA GLY A 205 -6.68 -10.37 20.24
C GLY A 205 -5.87 -9.14 19.80
N LYS A 206 -6.47 -7.94 19.84
CA LYS A 206 -5.83 -6.70 19.41
C LYS A 206 -5.07 -6.09 20.58
N THR A 207 -3.82 -5.76 20.34
CA THR A 207 -2.89 -5.25 21.35
C THR A 207 -2.28 -3.92 20.95
N LYS A 208 -1.85 -3.15 21.95
CA LYS A 208 -1.03 -1.94 21.85
C LYS A 208 0.09 -2.00 22.90
N PHE A 209 0.89 -0.96 23.08
CA PHE A 209 1.81 -0.88 24.23
C PHE A 209 1.18 -0.10 25.39
N SER A 210 1.84 -0.09 26.54
CA SER A 210 1.43 0.76 27.67
C SER A 210 1.46 2.23 27.26
N ASP A 211 0.73 3.09 27.99
CA ASP A 211 0.67 4.52 27.65
C ASP A 211 2.07 5.16 27.77
N ASP A 212 2.84 4.80 28.80
CA ASP A 212 4.24 5.22 28.98
C ASP A 212 5.15 4.77 27.83
N ASP A 213 4.98 3.53 27.35
CA ASP A 213 5.78 3.02 26.23
C ASP A 213 5.38 3.63 24.89
N GLU A 214 4.09 3.94 24.69
CA GLU A 214 3.62 4.68 23.51
C GLU A 214 4.12 6.13 23.51
N GLU A 215 4.29 6.76 24.67
CA GLU A 215 4.89 8.09 24.80
C GLU A 215 6.38 8.06 24.44
N LYS A 216 7.15 7.12 25.03
CA LYS A 216 8.57 6.90 24.68
C LYS A 216 8.75 6.60 23.20
N LEU A 217 7.89 5.75 22.64
CA LEU A 217 7.90 5.42 21.21
C LEU A 217 7.63 6.66 20.34
N SER A 218 6.65 7.48 20.71
CA SER A 218 6.33 8.70 19.97
C SER A 218 7.50 9.69 19.98
N LYS A 219 8.11 9.90 21.15
CA LYS A 219 9.30 10.75 21.28
C LYS A 219 10.43 10.25 20.39
N TRP A 220 10.77 8.97 20.50
CA TRP A 220 11.82 8.36 19.68
C TRP A 220 11.53 8.50 18.18
N MET A 221 10.30 8.21 17.74
CA MET A 221 9.92 8.30 16.32
C MET A 221 10.05 9.74 15.78
N LYS A 222 9.67 10.76 16.56
CA LYS A 222 9.82 12.16 16.13
C LYS A 222 11.28 12.59 16.01
N GLU A 223 12.11 12.16 16.94
CA GLU A 223 13.54 12.50 16.98
C GLU A 223 14.35 11.77 15.89
N ASN A 224 13.93 10.56 15.51
CA ASN A 224 14.75 9.65 14.69
C ASN A 224 14.23 9.41 13.28
N LEU A 225 13.02 9.85 12.93
CA LEU A 225 12.42 9.56 11.63
C LEU A 225 12.07 10.83 10.86
N THR A 226 12.17 10.71 9.54
CA THR A 226 11.67 11.69 8.56
C THR A 226 10.55 11.02 7.75
N LEU A 227 9.50 11.78 7.48
CA LEU A 227 8.40 11.36 6.61
C LEU A 227 8.56 12.03 5.26
N PHE A 228 8.39 11.28 4.18
CA PHE A 228 8.19 11.81 2.85
C PHE A 228 6.76 11.51 2.44
N PHE A 229 5.99 12.51 2.03
CA PHE A 229 4.60 12.31 1.62
C PHE A 229 4.34 12.79 0.19
N PHE A 230 3.45 12.10 -0.52
CA PHE A 230 3.02 12.48 -1.85
C PHE A 230 1.50 12.36 -1.95
N LYS A 231 0.82 13.52 -2.00
CA LYS A 231 -0.63 13.59 -2.25
C LYS A 231 -0.94 13.06 -3.64
N ASN A 232 -1.76 12.02 -3.72
CA ASN A 232 -2.27 11.50 -4.97
C ASN A 232 -3.51 10.62 -4.75
N ASP A 233 -4.38 10.58 -5.76
CA ASP A 233 -5.61 9.79 -5.70
C ASP A 233 -5.38 8.30 -6.01
N ASN A 234 -4.20 7.94 -6.54
CA ASN A 234 -3.83 6.58 -6.94
C ASN A 234 -2.99 5.84 -5.88
N SER A 235 -3.19 6.18 -4.60
CA SER A 235 -2.26 5.74 -3.54
C SER A 235 -2.14 4.22 -3.43
N ALA A 236 -3.25 3.50 -3.69
CA ALA A 236 -3.30 2.05 -3.62
C ALA A 236 -2.46 1.38 -4.73
N SER A 237 -2.44 1.96 -5.93
CA SER A 237 -1.71 1.44 -7.08
C SER A 237 -0.20 1.59 -6.92
N ASN A 238 0.24 2.65 -6.22
CA ASN A 238 1.67 2.94 -5.99
C ASN A 238 2.30 2.11 -4.85
N GLU A 239 1.50 1.50 -3.99
CA GLU A 239 2.01 0.81 -2.78
C GLU A 239 2.97 -0.33 -3.11
N ASN A 240 2.61 -1.20 -4.05
CA ASN A 240 3.50 -2.31 -4.44
C ASN A 240 4.75 -1.77 -5.13
N THR A 241 4.62 -0.76 -6.00
CA THR A 241 5.76 -0.13 -6.68
C THR A 241 6.76 0.45 -5.69
N LEU A 242 6.29 1.13 -4.63
CA LEU A 242 7.17 1.67 -3.58
C LEU A 242 7.84 0.56 -2.76
N ILE A 243 7.11 -0.51 -2.43
CA ILE A 243 7.67 -1.66 -1.72
C ILE A 243 8.72 -2.37 -2.57
N ASP A 244 8.45 -2.58 -3.86
CA ASP A 244 9.37 -3.25 -4.78
C ASP A 244 10.62 -2.38 -5.04
N LYS A 245 10.44 -1.06 -5.18
CA LYS A 245 11.53 -0.10 -5.40
C LYS A 245 12.45 0.02 -4.19
N PHE A 246 11.88 0.18 -2.99
CA PHE A 246 12.67 0.49 -1.79
C PHE A 246 12.97 -0.73 -0.91
N ASN A 247 12.26 -1.84 -1.07
CA ASN A 247 12.39 -3.03 -0.23
C ASN A 247 12.47 -2.74 1.30
N PRO A 248 11.55 -1.92 1.84
CA PRO A 248 11.66 -1.50 3.23
C PRO A 248 11.59 -2.68 4.21
N PRO A 249 12.51 -2.77 5.19
CA PRO A 249 12.58 -3.89 6.13
C PRO A 249 11.36 -4.01 7.05
N LEU A 250 10.63 -2.93 7.33
CA LEU A 250 9.48 -2.95 8.25
C LEU A 250 8.14 -3.25 7.56
N ASN A 251 8.09 -3.36 6.23
CA ASN A 251 6.90 -3.81 5.50
C ASN A 251 6.81 -5.34 5.52
N LEU A 252 6.03 -5.92 6.45
CA LEU A 252 5.98 -7.37 6.67
C LEU A 252 5.15 -8.15 5.63
N ASP A 253 4.00 -7.62 5.21
CA ASP A 253 3.04 -8.39 4.42
C ASP A 253 3.43 -8.50 2.93
N LYS A 254 3.35 -7.38 2.21
CA LYS A 254 3.47 -7.33 0.74
C LYS A 254 4.92 -7.44 0.25
N ASN A 255 5.89 -7.33 1.14
CA ASN A 255 7.30 -7.40 0.79
C ASN A 255 7.76 -8.87 0.67
N LYS A 256 7.88 -9.34 -0.57
CA LYS A 256 8.33 -10.70 -0.90
C LYS A 256 9.82 -10.81 -1.22
N ASN A 257 10.57 -9.71 -1.18
CA ASN A 257 11.99 -9.68 -1.53
C ASN A 257 12.83 -10.47 -0.50
N LEU A 258 13.80 -11.27 -0.95
CA LEU A 258 14.55 -12.18 -0.08
C LEU A 258 15.55 -11.49 0.85
N VAL A 259 16.07 -10.31 0.49
CA VAL A 259 17.18 -9.62 1.20
C VAL A 259 16.91 -9.46 2.71
N ASN A 260 15.72 -8.98 3.06
CA ASN A 260 15.33 -8.75 4.47
C ASN A 260 14.42 -9.86 5.02
N GLN A 261 14.35 -11.03 4.39
CA GLN A 261 13.39 -12.08 4.77
C GLN A 261 13.62 -12.55 6.21
N THR A 262 14.87 -12.82 6.60
CA THR A 262 15.21 -13.28 7.96
C THR A 262 14.87 -12.21 9.00
N PHE A 263 15.22 -10.95 8.73
CA PHE A 263 14.86 -9.82 9.58
C PHE A 263 13.33 -9.70 9.75
N ARG A 264 12.55 -9.80 8.67
CA ARG A 264 11.08 -9.72 8.71
C ARG A 264 10.45 -10.89 9.46
N LYS A 265 11.03 -12.09 9.37
CA LYS A 265 10.61 -13.27 10.16
C LYS A 265 10.80 -13.02 11.65
N GLU A 266 11.97 -12.54 12.06
CA GLU A 266 12.23 -12.25 13.47
C GLU A 266 11.38 -11.09 14.00
N LEU A 267 11.23 -10.02 13.22
CA LEU A 267 10.33 -8.92 13.58
C LEU A 267 8.87 -9.38 13.72
N SER A 268 8.42 -10.29 12.85
CA SER A 268 7.10 -10.90 12.95
C SER A 268 6.96 -11.74 14.23
N ARG A 269 8.00 -12.48 14.63
CA ARG A 269 8.02 -13.22 15.89
C ARG A 269 7.90 -12.26 17.09
N LEU A 270 8.72 -11.22 17.15
CA LEU A 270 8.70 -10.21 18.21
C LEU A 270 7.33 -9.53 18.36
N ARG A 271 6.66 -9.23 17.25
CA ARG A 271 5.31 -8.62 17.24
C ARG A 271 4.21 -9.51 17.80
N ASN A 272 4.46 -10.80 17.96
CA ASN A 272 3.50 -11.76 18.49
C ASN A 272 3.80 -12.18 19.94
N ILE A 273 4.90 -11.69 20.53
CA ILE A 273 5.18 -11.86 21.96
C ILE A 273 4.23 -10.94 22.75
N LYS A 274 3.46 -11.54 23.66
CA LYS A 274 2.50 -10.84 24.53
C LYS A 274 3.14 -10.47 25.87
#